data_AF-A0A4Q5LXD5-F1
#
_entry.id   AF-A0A4Q5LXD5-F1
#
_cell.length_a   1.000
_cell.length_b   1.000
_cell.length_c   1.000
_cell.angle_alpha   90.00
_cell.angle_beta   90.00
_cell.angle_gamma   90.00
#
_symmetry.space_group_name_H-M   'P 1'
#
loop_
_entity.id
_entity.type
_entity.pdbx_description
1 polymer ?
#
loop_
_entity_poly.entity_id
_entity_poly.type
_entity_poly.pdbx_seq_one_letter_code
_entity_poly.pdbx_strand_id
1 'polypeptide(L)'
;MKTTLLLLIFLLFSTRILSQSSIIHPEVFKTNTPISLTDVCTESDNGKIFLRPDLNIFCYCYRADGYKQPIEKWKANASNTYHLGKVGIGVFNPTHDLEVLTDARVQTLIVEGNIGINSTTPTEKLELKNREIMFVNTDAKSWRIRNSDINDRFEFQENGQSKMTINYGGNIGIGDFPNMNKLKVQGNVAYASGLVIEEKGILSNTNASQLVIRTINSATTSSTNLVESNTCMVLNFTIPPSSFTSVPAVFLGQNLSGNPSGANLIKSVMNVTINGGVIRICNTTGAGVTFSNQSFSLIAIGQ
;
A
#
# COMPACT_ATOMS: atom_id res chain seq x y z
N MET A 1 20.01 -12.95 85.05
CA MET A 1 19.46 -12.28 83.85
C MET A 1 20.48 -11.93 82.76
N LYS A 2 21.79 -11.75 83.05
CA LYS A 2 22.80 -11.43 82.01
C LYS A 2 23.37 -12.64 81.24
N THR A 3 23.28 -13.86 81.78
CA THR A 3 23.81 -15.08 81.15
C THR A 3 22.85 -15.72 80.14
N THR A 4 21.54 -15.60 80.34
CA THR A 4 20.52 -16.14 79.42
C THR A 4 20.34 -15.31 78.14
N LEU A 5 20.61 -14.01 78.18
CA LEU A 5 20.53 -13.14 77.01
C LEU A 5 21.70 -13.33 76.03
N LEU A 6 22.89 -13.67 76.56
CA LEU A 6 24.09 -13.92 75.76
C LEU A 6 23.99 -15.26 74.98
N LEU A 7 23.32 -16.25 75.55
CA LEU A 7 23.10 -17.56 74.92
C LEU A 7 22.09 -17.48 73.76
N LEU A 8 21.08 -16.61 73.87
CA LEU A 8 20.04 -16.43 72.84
C LEU A 8 20.57 -15.66 71.61
N ILE A 9 21.50 -14.71 71.81
CA ILE A 9 22.16 -13.97 70.71
C ILE A 9 23.12 -14.89 69.94
N PHE A 10 23.80 -15.83 70.61
CA PHE A 10 24.67 -16.81 69.95
C PHE A 10 23.88 -17.85 69.13
N LEU A 11 22.67 -18.23 69.55
CA LEU A 11 21.79 -19.12 68.79
C LEU A 11 21.15 -18.43 67.57
N LEU A 12 20.87 -17.13 67.64
CA LEU A 12 20.24 -16.39 66.54
C LEU A 12 21.22 -16.00 65.42
N PHE A 13 22.53 -15.94 65.69
CA PHE A 13 23.56 -15.66 64.68
C PHE A 13 24.14 -16.92 64.00
N SER A 14 23.81 -18.13 64.44
CA SER A 14 24.42 -19.35 63.90
C SER A 14 23.74 -19.95 62.66
N THR A 15 22.58 -19.44 62.22
CA THR A 15 21.77 -20.11 61.18
C THR A 15 21.87 -19.52 59.76
N ARG A 16 22.73 -18.52 59.50
CA ARG A 16 22.83 -17.93 58.15
C ARG A 16 24.25 -17.56 57.70
N ILE A 17 25.25 -18.38 58.03
CA ILE A 17 26.55 -18.33 57.34
C ILE A 17 27.01 -19.75 57.02
N LEU A 18 26.36 -20.36 56.03
CA LEU A 18 27.01 -21.37 55.18
C LEU A 18 27.24 -20.65 53.85
N SER A 19 28.40 -20.00 53.73
CA SER A 19 29.54 -20.61 53.04
C SER A 19 29.14 -21.05 51.63
N GLN A 20 29.17 -20.12 50.68
CA GLN A 20 29.58 -20.50 49.34
C GLN A 20 31.06 -20.87 49.46
N SER A 21 31.35 -22.16 49.63
CA SER A 21 32.72 -22.64 49.56
C SER A 21 33.17 -22.62 48.09
N SER A 22 33.88 -21.58 47.69
CA SER A 22 34.70 -21.57 46.47
C SER A 22 36.08 -22.17 46.75
N ILE A 23 36.10 -23.38 47.33
CA ILE A 23 37.29 -24.24 47.36
C ILE A 23 36.92 -25.49 46.59
N ILE A 24 37.49 -25.64 45.40
CA ILE A 24 37.45 -26.92 44.68
C ILE A 24 38.31 -27.88 45.51
N HIS A 25 37.66 -28.77 46.27
CA HIS A 25 38.35 -29.84 46.97
C HIS A 25 39.20 -30.62 45.94
N PRO A 26 40.43 -31.07 46.26
CA PRO A 26 41.28 -31.79 45.30
C PRO A 26 40.67 -33.10 44.76
N GLU A 27 39.56 -33.58 45.37
CA GLU A 27 38.82 -34.76 44.93
C GLU A 27 37.57 -34.46 44.08
N VAL A 28 37.34 -33.23 43.63
CA VAL A 28 36.14 -32.90 42.85
C VAL A 28 36.12 -33.63 41.50
N PHE A 29 37.28 -34.02 40.97
CA PHE A 29 37.39 -34.81 39.75
C PHE A 29 38.01 -36.18 40.06
N LYS A 30 37.26 -37.26 39.81
CA LYS A 30 37.73 -38.64 40.00
C LYS A 30 37.82 -39.36 38.66
N THR A 31 38.99 -39.92 38.36
CA THR A 31 39.21 -40.77 37.18
C THR A 31 39.15 -42.25 37.57
N ASN A 32 38.71 -43.10 36.64
CA ASN A 32 38.85 -44.56 36.73
C ASN A 32 38.10 -45.24 37.90
N THR A 33 36.93 -44.71 38.26
CA THR A 33 36.05 -45.30 39.28
C THR A 33 34.99 -46.18 38.59
N PRO A 34 34.85 -47.46 38.97
CA PRO A 34 33.83 -48.35 38.40
C PRO A 34 32.47 -48.00 38.98
N ILE A 35 31.86 -46.94 38.46
CA ILE A 35 30.57 -46.41 38.91
C ILE A 35 29.51 -46.77 37.88
N SER A 36 28.47 -47.48 38.28
CA SER A 36 27.27 -47.67 37.47
C SER A 36 26.33 -46.46 37.59
N LEU A 37 25.61 -46.13 36.53
CA LEU A 37 24.54 -45.11 36.57
C LEU A 37 23.36 -45.52 37.45
N THR A 38 23.31 -46.79 37.84
CA THR A 38 22.32 -47.36 38.75
C THR A 38 22.77 -47.32 40.21
N ASP A 39 24.02 -46.95 40.49
CA ASP A 39 24.55 -46.92 41.86
C ASP A 39 24.03 -45.69 42.62
N VAL A 40 23.86 -45.86 43.93
CA VAL A 40 23.50 -44.76 44.82
C VAL A 40 24.76 -43.98 45.17
N CYS A 41 24.67 -42.67 45.03
CA CYS A 41 25.69 -41.74 45.46
C CYS A 41 25.95 -41.83 46.97
N THR A 42 27.22 -41.81 47.38
CA THR A 42 27.55 -41.59 48.80
C THR A 42 27.48 -40.10 49.13
N GLU A 43 27.23 -39.74 50.39
CA GLU A 43 27.21 -38.32 50.80
C GLU A 43 28.54 -37.60 50.50
N SER A 44 29.67 -38.33 50.56
CA SER A 44 31.00 -37.80 50.27
C SER A 44 31.28 -37.62 48.77
N ASP A 45 30.46 -38.20 47.88
CA ASP A 45 30.58 -38.08 46.44
C ASP A 45 29.68 -36.98 45.83
N ASN A 46 28.78 -36.39 46.62
CA ASN A 46 27.89 -35.32 46.17
C ASN A 46 28.65 -34.13 45.57
N GLY A 47 28.29 -33.76 44.34
CA GLY A 47 28.92 -32.66 43.61
C GLY A 47 30.26 -33.01 42.95
N LYS A 48 30.78 -34.23 43.12
CA LYS A 48 31.96 -34.71 42.38
C LYS A 48 31.61 -35.08 40.94
N ILE A 49 32.56 -34.86 40.04
CA ILE A 49 32.52 -35.25 38.63
C ILE A 49 33.43 -36.46 38.44
N PHE A 50 32.92 -37.45 37.70
CA PHE A 50 33.56 -38.73 37.47
C PHE A 50 33.77 -38.90 35.97
N LEU A 51 35.01 -39.22 35.58
CA LEU A 51 35.32 -39.65 34.22
C LEU A 51 35.36 -41.18 34.19
N ARG A 52 34.53 -41.75 33.32
CA ARG A 52 34.48 -43.18 33.00
C ARG A 52 35.15 -43.43 31.65
N PRO A 53 36.46 -43.78 31.64
CA PRO A 53 37.23 -43.94 30.40
C PRO A 53 36.82 -45.18 29.59
N ASP A 54 36.15 -46.16 30.22
CA ASP A 54 35.59 -47.36 29.59
C ASP A 54 34.46 -47.05 28.59
N LEU A 55 33.61 -46.08 28.93
CA LEU A 55 32.46 -45.67 28.10
C LEU A 55 32.63 -44.28 27.49
N ASN A 56 33.74 -43.60 27.78
CA ASN A 56 34.01 -42.21 27.39
C ASN A 56 32.89 -41.24 27.79
N ILE A 57 32.38 -41.38 29.01
CA ILE A 57 31.30 -40.55 29.56
C ILE A 57 31.78 -39.80 30.81
N PHE A 58 31.23 -38.60 31.00
CA PHE A 58 31.26 -37.91 32.29
C PHE A 58 29.98 -38.22 33.06
N CYS A 59 30.09 -38.35 34.37
CA CYS A 59 28.96 -38.45 35.27
C CYS A 59 29.17 -37.50 36.45
N TYR A 60 28.11 -37.02 37.05
CA TYR A 60 28.17 -36.24 38.29
C TYR A 60 27.19 -36.84 39.29
N CYS A 61 27.54 -36.71 40.56
CA CYS A 61 26.69 -37.18 41.63
C CYS A 61 25.77 -36.05 42.13
N TYR A 62 24.46 -36.29 42.14
CA TYR A 62 23.46 -35.30 42.59
C TYR A 62 22.59 -35.85 43.71
N ARG A 63 23.06 -35.74 44.95
CA ARG A 63 22.30 -36.07 46.17
C ARG A 63 21.71 -37.49 46.08
N ALA A 64 20.48 -37.65 46.56
CA ALA A 64 19.74 -38.92 46.55
C ALA A 64 19.35 -39.40 45.13
N ASP A 65 19.51 -38.56 44.09
CA ASP A 65 19.12 -38.92 42.73
C ASP A 65 20.17 -39.78 42.00
N GLY A 66 21.30 -40.07 42.68
CA GLY A 66 22.36 -40.96 42.18
C GLY A 66 23.29 -40.30 41.15
N TYR A 67 24.03 -41.14 40.43
CA TYR A 67 24.94 -40.69 39.38
C TYR A 67 24.16 -40.34 38.10
N LYS A 68 24.35 -39.12 37.60
CA LYS A 68 23.71 -38.60 36.38
C LYS A 68 24.73 -38.31 35.30
N GLN A 69 24.36 -38.52 34.05
CA GLN A 69 25.11 -38.01 32.91
C GLN A 69 24.69 -36.57 32.62
N PRO A 70 25.63 -35.69 32.24
CA PRO A 70 25.25 -34.40 31.68
C PRO A 70 24.49 -34.63 30.37
N ILE A 71 23.36 -33.94 30.20
CA ILE A 71 22.65 -33.90 28.92
C ILE A 71 23.32 -32.83 28.07
N GLU A 72 24.00 -33.23 27.00
CA GLU A 72 24.57 -32.30 26.03
C GLU A 72 23.46 -31.51 25.34
N LYS A 73 23.34 -30.22 25.68
CA LYS A 73 22.42 -29.32 24.96
C LYS A 73 23.02 -28.80 23.67
N TRP A 74 24.34 -28.60 23.64
CA TRP A 74 25.10 -28.17 22.47
C TRP A 74 26.09 -29.24 22.08
N LYS A 75 25.99 -29.73 20.83
CA LYS A 75 26.91 -30.71 20.26
C LYS A 75 27.64 -30.09 19.08
N ALA A 76 28.96 -30.00 19.17
CA ALA A 76 29.80 -29.66 18.02
C ALA A 76 29.97 -30.90 17.13
N ASN A 77 29.82 -30.73 15.81
CA ASN A 77 30.18 -31.72 14.81
C ASN A 77 30.86 -30.99 13.63
N ALA A 78 32.17 -31.18 13.51
CA ALA A 78 33.02 -30.39 12.63
C ALA A 78 32.78 -28.88 12.83
N SER A 79 32.34 -28.18 11.80
CA SER A 79 32.06 -26.74 11.83
C SER A 79 30.64 -26.36 12.27
N ASN A 80 29.80 -27.35 12.62
CA ASN A 80 28.41 -27.13 13.01
C ASN A 80 28.22 -27.30 14.52
N THR A 81 27.33 -26.50 15.11
CA THR A 81 26.85 -26.71 16.48
C THR A 81 25.35 -27.01 16.44
N TYR A 82 24.93 -28.14 16.99
CA TYR A 82 23.54 -28.56 17.09
C TYR A 82 23.03 -28.30 18.50
N HIS A 83 21.83 -27.72 18.63
CA HIS A 83 21.15 -27.53 19.93
C HIS A 83 19.90 -28.38 20.03
N LEU A 84 19.68 -29.02 21.19
CA LEU A 84 18.45 -29.74 21.50
C LEU A 84 17.52 -28.87 22.36
N GLY A 85 16.34 -28.57 21.81
CA GLY A 85 15.31 -27.74 22.45
C GLY A 85 15.25 -26.33 21.87
N LYS A 86 14.58 -25.42 22.59
CA LYS A 86 14.42 -24.03 22.17
C LYS A 86 15.67 -23.19 22.49
N VAL A 87 15.99 -22.24 21.61
CA VAL A 87 17.09 -21.28 21.79
C VAL A 87 16.50 -19.90 22.04
N GLY A 88 16.83 -19.31 23.19
CA GLY A 88 16.48 -17.94 23.52
C GLY A 88 17.73 -17.04 23.51
N ILE A 89 17.69 -15.93 22.76
CA ILE A 89 18.70 -14.88 22.81
C ILE A 89 18.05 -13.64 23.41
N GLY A 90 18.48 -13.27 24.62
CA GLY A 90 17.84 -12.21 25.41
C GLY A 90 16.51 -12.61 26.06
N VAL A 91 16.17 -13.91 26.09
CA VAL A 91 14.94 -14.44 26.70
C VAL A 91 15.22 -15.73 27.47
N PHE A 92 14.65 -15.86 28.68
CA PHE A 92 14.90 -16.99 29.58
C PHE A 92 13.95 -18.18 29.36
N ASN A 93 12.77 -17.96 28.78
CA ASN A 93 11.77 -18.99 28.50
C ASN A 93 11.22 -18.79 27.08
N PRO A 94 11.99 -19.14 26.04
CA PRO A 94 11.54 -18.97 24.66
C PRO A 94 10.25 -19.76 24.40
N THR A 95 9.31 -19.11 23.75
CA THR A 95 8.02 -19.67 23.31
C THR A 95 8.12 -20.31 21.94
N HIS A 96 9.13 -19.94 21.14
CA HIS A 96 9.43 -20.49 19.82
C HIS A 96 10.77 -21.25 19.82
N ASP A 97 11.00 -22.10 18.82
CA ASP A 97 12.23 -22.90 18.71
C ASP A 97 13.49 -22.04 18.63
N LEU A 98 13.38 -20.85 18.03
CA LEU A 98 14.34 -19.77 18.13
C LEU A 98 13.59 -18.47 18.44
N GLU A 99 13.93 -17.82 19.55
CA GLU A 99 13.37 -16.52 19.93
C GLU A 99 14.50 -15.54 20.27
N VAL A 100 14.51 -14.42 19.56
CA VAL A 100 15.50 -13.34 19.72
C VAL A 100 14.75 -12.06 20.08
N LEU A 101 14.90 -11.58 21.31
CA LEU A 101 14.28 -10.33 21.78
C LEU A 101 15.16 -9.10 21.56
N THR A 102 16.38 -9.30 21.06
CA THR A 102 17.36 -8.28 20.72
C THR A 102 17.55 -8.23 19.20
N ASP A 103 18.67 -7.67 18.73
CA ASP A 103 18.99 -7.62 17.31
C ASP A 103 19.49 -8.97 16.76
N ALA A 104 19.05 -9.32 15.55
CA ALA A 104 19.58 -10.43 14.77
C ALA A 104 20.18 -9.90 13.46
N ARG A 105 21.49 -10.09 13.26
CA ARG A 105 22.16 -9.75 12.00
C ARG A 105 22.31 -11.01 11.15
N VAL A 106 21.57 -11.08 10.04
CA VAL A 106 21.59 -12.23 9.11
C VAL A 106 22.11 -11.74 7.75
N GLN A 107 23.18 -12.36 7.26
CA GLN A 107 23.74 -12.01 5.94
C GLN A 107 22.86 -12.51 4.80
N THR A 108 22.38 -13.75 4.90
CA THR A 108 21.47 -14.37 3.94
C THR A 108 20.45 -15.18 4.71
N LEU A 109 19.17 -14.88 4.50
CA LEU A 109 18.07 -15.61 5.09
C LEU A 109 17.35 -16.39 3.97
N ILE A 110 17.36 -17.71 4.06
CA ILE A 110 16.61 -18.59 3.17
C ILE A 110 15.48 -19.20 4.00
N VAL A 111 14.24 -19.04 3.54
CA VAL A 111 13.05 -19.52 4.22
C VAL A 111 12.20 -20.34 3.26
N GLU A 112 11.95 -21.60 3.58
CA GLU A 112 11.05 -22.48 2.81
C GLU A 112 9.58 -22.28 3.19
N GLY A 113 9.34 -21.93 4.46
CA GLY A 113 8.04 -21.62 5.04
C GLY A 113 7.55 -20.19 4.76
N ASN A 114 6.74 -19.67 5.68
CA ASN A 114 6.15 -18.33 5.60
C ASN A 114 6.86 -17.37 6.57
N ILE A 115 7.08 -16.12 6.15
CA ILE A 115 7.61 -15.05 7.01
C ILE A 115 6.47 -14.14 7.43
N GLY A 116 6.20 -14.09 8.73
CA GLY A 116 5.26 -13.14 9.33
C GLY A 116 6.00 -11.96 9.95
N ILE A 117 5.67 -10.73 9.53
CA ILE A 117 6.11 -9.51 10.22
C ILE A 117 4.89 -8.93 10.92
N ASN A 118 4.88 -9.05 12.26
CA ASN A 118 3.72 -8.72 13.10
C ASN A 118 2.49 -9.62 12.82
N SER A 119 2.71 -10.75 12.17
CA SER A 119 1.75 -11.83 12.00
C SER A 119 2.26 -13.08 12.70
N THR A 120 1.45 -13.65 13.59
CA THR A 120 1.79 -14.87 14.36
C THR A 120 1.42 -16.15 13.62
N THR A 121 0.59 -16.05 12.57
CA THR A 121 0.09 -17.19 11.78
C THR A 121 0.04 -16.82 10.31
N PRO A 122 1.18 -16.54 9.67
CA PRO A 122 1.21 -16.05 8.29
C PRO A 122 0.64 -17.10 7.33
N THR A 123 -0.34 -16.69 6.54
CA THR A 123 -1.01 -17.54 5.54
C THR A 123 -0.31 -17.49 4.18
N GLU A 124 0.36 -16.37 3.90
CA GLU A 124 1.13 -16.14 2.70
C GLU A 124 2.64 -16.27 2.94
N LYS A 125 3.42 -16.44 1.87
CA LYS A 125 4.89 -16.58 1.95
C LYS A 125 5.56 -15.42 2.66
N LEU A 126 5.02 -14.22 2.51
CA LEU A 126 5.41 -13.02 3.24
C LEU A 126 4.14 -12.25 3.63
N GLU A 127 3.85 -12.18 4.92
CA GLU A 127 2.68 -11.48 5.46
C GLU A 127 3.13 -10.32 6.36
N LEU A 128 2.75 -9.10 6.01
CA LEU A 128 2.99 -7.90 6.80
C LEU A 128 1.66 -7.40 7.36
N LYS A 129 1.50 -7.43 8.68
CA LYS A 129 0.27 -6.95 9.35
C LYS A 129 0.48 -5.57 9.98
N ASN A 130 -0.40 -4.62 9.67
CA ASN A 130 -0.40 -3.24 10.18
C ASN A 130 0.95 -2.51 9.92
N ARG A 131 1.60 -2.81 8.80
CA ARG A 131 2.96 -2.36 8.47
C ARG A 131 3.11 -2.01 7.00
N GLU A 132 4.19 -1.29 6.72
CA GLU A 132 4.56 -0.79 5.41
C GLU A 132 5.96 -1.28 5.01
N ILE A 133 6.18 -1.46 3.71
CA ILE A 133 7.53 -1.66 3.18
C ILE A 133 8.08 -0.27 2.89
N MET A 134 9.17 0.11 3.57
CA MET A 134 9.82 1.41 3.38
C MET A 134 11.12 1.26 2.59
N PHE A 135 11.25 2.09 1.56
CA PHE A 135 12.45 2.28 0.76
C PHE A 135 13.04 3.64 1.15
N VAL A 136 14.27 3.64 1.66
CA VAL A 136 14.96 4.85 2.12
C VAL A 136 16.10 5.14 1.16
N ASN A 137 16.17 6.36 0.64
CA ASN A 137 17.35 6.86 -0.08
C ASN A 137 18.15 7.80 0.85
N THR A 138 19.44 8.00 0.54
CA THR A 138 20.31 8.96 1.26
C THR A 138 19.79 10.38 1.22
N ASP A 139 18.98 10.73 0.21
CA ASP A 139 18.56 12.10 -0.09
C ASP A 139 17.28 12.52 0.65
N ALA A 140 17.09 12.04 1.88
CA ALA A 140 15.96 12.32 2.78
C ALA A 140 14.55 11.95 2.27
N LYS A 141 14.42 11.41 1.05
CA LYS A 141 13.16 10.89 0.53
C LYS A 141 12.96 9.43 0.97
N SER A 142 11.81 9.18 1.57
CA SER A 142 11.33 7.84 1.90
C SER A 142 10.12 7.51 1.03
N TRP A 143 10.14 6.33 0.43
CA TRP A 143 9.02 5.76 -0.28
C TRP A 143 8.42 4.61 0.51
N ARG A 144 7.09 4.50 0.52
CA ARG A 144 6.39 3.44 1.22
C ARG A 144 5.36 2.80 0.32
N ILE A 145 5.26 1.48 0.40
CA ILE A 145 4.14 0.71 -0.10
C ILE A 145 3.39 0.21 1.14
N ARG A 146 2.12 0.59 1.28
CA ARG A 146 1.34 0.27 2.48
C ARG A 146 -0.12 -0.03 2.19
N ASN A 147 -0.72 -0.81 3.08
CA ASN A 147 -2.16 -0.88 3.24
C ASN A 147 -2.56 0.02 4.43
N SER A 148 -3.53 0.91 4.24
CA SER A 148 -4.01 1.84 5.26
C SER A 148 -5.31 1.32 5.88
N ASP A 149 -5.22 0.70 7.06
CA ASP A 149 -6.37 0.13 7.79
C ASP A 149 -7.51 1.13 8.05
N ILE A 150 -7.19 2.40 8.31
CA ILE A 150 -8.21 3.44 8.61
C ILE A 150 -9.04 3.80 7.37
N ASN A 151 -8.45 3.65 6.18
CA ASN A 151 -9.01 4.19 4.95
C ASN A 151 -9.40 3.11 3.94
N ASP A 152 -9.07 1.85 4.22
CA ASP A 152 -9.17 0.69 3.33
C ASP A 152 -8.55 0.93 1.96
N ARG A 153 -7.27 1.32 1.94
CA ARG A 153 -6.57 1.66 0.69
C ARG A 153 -5.18 1.09 0.61
N PHE A 154 -4.77 0.76 -0.62
CA PHE A 154 -3.39 0.43 -0.95
C PHE A 154 -2.69 1.66 -1.54
N GLU A 155 -1.54 2.05 -0.97
CA GLU A 155 -0.93 3.35 -1.21
C GLU A 155 0.56 3.26 -1.55
N PHE A 156 0.98 4.11 -2.49
CA PHE A 156 2.37 4.49 -2.71
C PHE A 156 2.56 5.90 -2.14
N GLN A 157 3.42 6.03 -1.13
CA GLN A 157 3.68 7.30 -0.47
C GLN A 157 5.11 7.77 -0.67
N GLU A 158 5.29 9.08 -0.78
CA GLU A 158 6.58 9.77 -0.68
C GLU A 158 6.51 10.68 0.55
N ASN A 159 7.43 10.52 1.50
CA ASN A 159 7.50 11.33 2.73
C ASN A 159 6.16 11.42 3.49
N GLY A 160 5.44 10.29 3.57
CA GLY A 160 4.16 10.17 4.25
C GLY A 160 2.96 10.75 3.50
N GLN A 161 3.15 11.26 2.28
CA GLN A 161 2.08 11.75 1.43
C GLN A 161 1.77 10.75 0.31
N SER A 162 0.51 10.34 0.20
CA SER A 162 0.06 9.45 -0.88
C SER A 162 0.23 10.12 -2.24
N LYS A 163 0.93 9.45 -3.15
CA LYS A 163 1.15 9.86 -4.55
C LYS A 163 0.29 9.06 -5.51
N MET A 164 0.06 7.79 -5.19
CA MET A 164 -0.89 6.91 -5.87
C MET A 164 -1.64 6.11 -4.81
N THR A 165 -2.95 5.97 -4.98
CA THR A 165 -3.79 5.16 -4.09
C THR A 165 -4.76 4.34 -4.90
N ILE A 166 -4.96 3.11 -4.49
CA ILE A 166 -6.02 2.22 -4.92
C ILE A 166 -6.99 2.11 -3.74
N ASN A 167 -8.17 2.70 -3.88
CA ASN A 167 -9.23 2.63 -2.87
C ASN A 167 -9.87 1.24 -2.86
N TYR A 168 -10.53 0.93 -1.74
CA TYR A 168 -11.52 -0.14 -1.70
C TYR A 168 -12.51 -0.04 -2.88
N GLY A 169 -12.73 -1.14 -3.58
CA GLY A 169 -13.51 -1.17 -4.83
C GLY A 169 -12.72 -0.87 -6.12
N GLY A 170 -11.39 -0.70 -6.01
CA GLY A 170 -10.46 -0.67 -7.14
C GLY A 170 -10.33 0.68 -7.85
N ASN A 171 -10.82 1.77 -7.25
CA ASN A 171 -10.68 3.11 -7.82
C ASN A 171 -9.25 3.62 -7.62
N ILE A 172 -8.61 4.11 -8.69
CA ILE A 172 -7.22 4.57 -8.68
C ILE A 172 -7.19 6.10 -8.71
N GLY A 173 -6.45 6.70 -7.78
CA GLY A 173 -6.07 8.11 -7.83
C GLY A 173 -4.56 8.25 -8.02
N ILE A 174 -4.13 9.24 -8.79
CA ILE A 174 -2.73 9.67 -8.92
C ILE A 174 -2.68 11.16 -8.60
N GLY A 175 -1.97 11.52 -7.53
CA GLY A 175 -1.85 12.88 -7.02
C GLY A 175 -3.08 13.43 -6.29
N ASP A 176 -4.23 12.74 -6.29
CA ASP A 176 -5.49 13.23 -5.72
C ASP A 176 -6.24 12.15 -4.93
N PHE A 177 -6.60 12.47 -3.68
CA PHE A 177 -7.29 11.56 -2.76
C PHE A 177 -8.19 12.32 -1.77
N PRO A 178 -9.35 11.74 -1.36
CA PRO A 178 -9.95 10.49 -1.84
C PRO A 178 -10.67 10.66 -3.19
N ASN A 179 -10.50 9.69 -4.09
CA ASN A 179 -11.11 9.69 -5.42
C ASN A 179 -12.31 8.73 -5.54
N MET A 180 -13.46 9.24 -6.00
CA MET A 180 -14.67 8.45 -6.27
C MET A 180 -14.76 7.90 -7.70
N ASN A 181 -13.88 8.36 -8.61
CA ASN A 181 -13.83 7.90 -10.00
C ASN A 181 -12.96 6.64 -10.14
N LYS A 182 -13.22 5.81 -11.15
CA LYS A 182 -12.41 4.62 -11.45
C LYS A 182 -10.93 4.94 -11.67
N LEU A 183 -10.63 6.02 -12.38
CA LEU A 183 -9.29 6.59 -12.51
C LEU A 183 -9.40 8.12 -12.46
N LYS A 184 -8.61 8.77 -11.59
CA LYS A 184 -8.41 10.23 -11.59
C LYS A 184 -6.94 10.53 -11.44
N VAL A 185 -6.44 11.43 -12.28
CA VAL A 185 -5.08 11.95 -12.21
C VAL A 185 -5.17 13.46 -11.99
N GLN A 186 -4.56 13.95 -10.92
CA GLN A 186 -4.37 15.38 -10.72
C GLN A 186 -3.08 15.82 -11.42
N GLY A 187 -3.26 16.67 -12.44
CA GLY A 187 -2.18 17.16 -13.29
C GLY A 187 -2.30 16.68 -14.72
N ASN A 188 -1.26 16.94 -15.50
CA ASN A 188 -1.22 16.57 -16.91
C ASN A 188 -0.91 15.09 -17.07
N VAL A 189 -1.60 14.42 -17.99
CA VAL A 189 -1.30 13.03 -18.37
C VAL A 189 -0.78 13.01 -19.81
N ALA A 190 0.42 12.48 -20.00
CA ALA A 190 1.01 12.26 -21.31
C ALA A 190 0.79 10.79 -21.73
N TYR A 191 0.34 10.58 -22.97
CA TYR A 191 0.15 9.26 -23.57
C TYR A 191 1.00 9.18 -24.84
N ALA A 192 1.73 8.08 -25.02
CA ALA A 192 2.61 7.90 -26.19
C ALA A 192 1.86 7.56 -27.49
N SER A 193 0.59 7.13 -27.39
CA SER A 193 -0.27 6.78 -28.51
C SER A 193 -1.69 7.33 -28.26
N GLY A 194 -2.75 6.61 -28.63
CA GLY A 194 -4.13 7.01 -28.36
C GLY A 194 -4.60 6.66 -26.94
N LEU A 195 -5.50 7.49 -26.39
CA LEU A 195 -6.37 7.13 -25.27
C LEU A 195 -7.70 6.64 -25.86
N VAL A 196 -8.05 5.38 -25.61
CA VAL A 196 -9.34 4.81 -26.01
C VAL A 196 -10.32 5.01 -24.86
N ILE A 197 -11.47 5.63 -25.14
CA ILE A 197 -12.58 5.75 -24.19
C ILE A 197 -13.81 5.16 -24.85
N GLU A 198 -14.28 4.02 -24.32
CA GLU A 198 -15.30 3.17 -24.96
C GLU A 198 -16.65 3.86 -25.12
N GLU A 199 -16.98 4.87 -24.29
CA GLU A 199 -18.33 5.49 -24.27
C GLU A 199 -18.35 7.04 -24.18
N LYS A 200 -17.20 7.74 -24.15
CA LYS A 200 -17.13 9.21 -24.03
C LYS A 200 -15.95 9.80 -24.82
N GLY A 201 -16.19 10.75 -25.74
CA GLY A 201 -15.13 11.33 -26.58
C GLY A 201 -14.10 12.18 -25.83
N ILE A 202 -12.87 12.23 -26.37
CA ILE A 202 -11.76 13.08 -25.89
C ILE A 202 -11.67 14.29 -26.82
N LEU A 203 -11.80 15.49 -26.27
CA LEU A 203 -11.53 16.73 -26.99
C LEU A 203 -10.43 17.47 -26.23
N SER A 204 -9.23 17.54 -26.82
CA SER A 204 -8.05 18.19 -26.25
C SER A 204 -7.74 19.49 -27.00
N ASN A 205 -7.23 20.51 -26.31
CA ASN A 205 -6.63 21.70 -26.96
C ASN A 205 -5.17 21.89 -26.49
N THR A 206 -4.44 22.76 -27.21
CA THR A 206 -3.02 23.08 -26.92
C THR A 206 -2.85 24.27 -25.97
N ASN A 207 -3.94 24.83 -25.46
CA ASN A 207 -3.92 26.03 -24.62
C ASN A 207 -4.14 25.67 -23.15
N ALA A 208 -3.72 26.54 -22.23
CA ALA A 208 -3.95 26.33 -20.79
C ALA A 208 -5.44 26.43 -20.38
N SER A 209 -6.30 26.95 -21.26
CA SER A 209 -7.74 27.11 -21.02
C SER A 209 -8.52 25.88 -21.45
N GLN A 210 -9.54 25.49 -20.70
CA GLN A 210 -10.39 24.33 -21.03
C GLN A 210 -11.10 24.49 -22.38
N LEU A 211 -11.11 23.43 -23.21
CA LEU A 211 -11.92 23.40 -24.44
C LEU A 211 -13.38 23.09 -24.10
N VAL A 212 -14.29 23.96 -24.53
CA VAL A 212 -15.74 23.83 -24.38
C VAL A 212 -16.35 23.40 -25.71
N ILE A 213 -17.17 22.35 -25.69
CA ILE A 213 -18.09 22.02 -26.78
C ILE A 213 -19.53 22.22 -26.31
N ARG A 214 -20.29 23.01 -27.06
CA ARG A 214 -21.73 23.23 -26.82
C ARG A 214 -22.52 22.90 -28.07
N THR A 215 -23.60 22.14 -27.90
CA THR A 215 -24.64 22.05 -28.92
C THR A 215 -25.65 23.16 -28.65
N ILE A 216 -26.01 23.92 -29.68
CA ILE A 216 -26.87 25.10 -29.60
C ILE A 216 -27.94 24.97 -30.67
N ASN A 217 -29.12 25.55 -30.46
CA ASN A 217 -30.17 25.59 -31.47
C ASN A 217 -30.36 27.03 -31.96
N SER A 218 -30.64 27.20 -33.24
CA SER A 218 -31.08 28.50 -33.78
C SER A 218 -32.48 28.86 -33.28
N ALA A 219 -32.86 30.13 -33.45
CA ALA A 219 -34.27 30.48 -33.42
C ALA A 219 -35.06 29.68 -34.47
N THR A 220 -36.37 29.55 -34.27
CA THR A 220 -37.26 28.95 -35.27
C THR A 220 -37.79 30.05 -36.18
N THR A 221 -37.76 29.84 -37.49
CA THR A 221 -38.38 30.78 -38.43
C THR A 221 -39.90 30.79 -38.31
N SER A 222 -40.54 31.90 -38.68
CA SER A 222 -42.01 32.03 -38.65
C SER A 222 -42.73 31.04 -39.57
N SER A 223 -44.06 31.00 -39.48
CA SER A 223 -44.93 30.09 -40.23
C SER A 223 -44.91 30.29 -41.75
N THR A 224 -44.46 31.44 -42.24
CA THR A 224 -44.23 31.72 -43.67
C THR A 224 -43.05 32.67 -43.84
N ASN A 225 -41.85 32.17 -44.17
CA ASN A 225 -40.76 33.03 -44.66
C ASN A 225 -40.52 32.74 -46.13
N LEU A 226 -40.42 33.79 -46.92
CA LEU A 226 -40.03 33.73 -48.32
C LEU A 226 -38.60 34.24 -48.42
N VAL A 227 -37.71 33.42 -48.97
CA VAL A 227 -36.40 33.89 -49.41
C VAL A 227 -36.54 34.17 -50.90
N GLU A 228 -36.63 35.45 -51.26
CA GLU A 228 -36.78 35.89 -52.66
C GLU A 228 -35.61 35.41 -53.52
N SER A 229 -35.83 35.36 -54.83
CA SER A 229 -34.81 34.95 -55.79
C SER A 229 -33.54 35.79 -55.64
N ASN A 230 -32.38 35.13 -55.59
CA ASN A 230 -31.06 35.78 -55.47
C ASN A 230 -30.89 36.65 -54.21
N THR A 231 -31.66 36.41 -53.15
CA THR A 231 -31.55 37.11 -51.87
C THR A 231 -31.12 36.17 -50.74
N CYS A 232 -30.75 36.76 -49.59
CA CYS A 232 -30.48 36.00 -48.37
C CYS A 232 -31.27 36.57 -47.20
N MET A 233 -31.74 35.68 -46.32
CA MET A 233 -32.22 36.03 -44.99
C MET A 233 -31.21 35.62 -43.92
N VAL A 234 -31.39 36.12 -42.71
CA VAL A 234 -30.59 35.75 -41.53
C VAL A 234 -31.47 35.15 -40.45
N LEU A 235 -30.93 34.16 -39.75
CA LEU A 235 -31.55 33.53 -38.60
C LEU A 235 -30.58 33.57 -37.42
N ASN A 236 -30.98 34.24 -36.35
CA ASN A 236 -30.13 34.39 -35.18
C ASN A 236 -30.05 33.08 -34.38
N PHE A 237 -28.88 32.83 -33.78
CA PHE A 237 -28.73 31.88 -32.69
C PHE A 237 -28.04 32.57 -31.52
N THR A 238 -28.42 32.17 -30.31
CA THR A 238 -27.87 32.72 -29.08
C THR A 238 -26.98 31.70 -28.42
N ILE A 239 -25.78 32.10 -28.06
CA ILE A 239 -24.91 31.32 -27.18
C ILE A 239 -25.18 31.80 -25.76
N PRO A 240 -25.46 30.90 -24.79
CA PRO A 240 -25.69 31.30 -23.41
C PRO A 240 -24.51 32.13 -22.87
N PRO A 241 -24.76 33.25 -22.15
CA PRO A 241 -23.69 34.10 -21.62
C PRO A 241 -22.67 33.30 -20.81
N SER A 242 -21.39 33.71 -20.87
CA SER A 242 -20.27 33.04 -20.20
C SER A 242 -20.01 31.58 -20.65
N SER A 243 -20.57 31.15 -21.79
CA SER A 243 -20.28 29.81 -22.33
C SER A 243 -18.86 29.69 -22.89
N PHE A 244 -18.29 30.79 -23.38
CA PHE A 244 -16.96 30.85 -23.96
C PHE A 244 -16.27 32.13 -23.48
N THR A 245 -14.97 32.03 -23.22
CA THR A 245 -14.08 33.15 -22.88
C THR A 245 -13.54 33.85 -24.13
N SER A 246 -13.62 33.19 -25.29
CA SER A 246 -13.18 33.65 -26.60
C SER A 246 -14.21 33.28 -27.68
N VAL A 247 -14.19 33.95 -28.85
CA VAL A 247 -15.16 33.65 -29.91
C VAL A 247 -15.00 32.19 -30.39
N PRO A 248 -16.03 31.33 -30.29
CA PRO A 248 -15.92 29.93 -30.67
C PRO A 248 -16.01 29.72 -32.19
N ALA A 249 -15.49 28.59 -32.67
CA ALA A 249 -15.82 28.07 -33.99
C ALA A 249 -17.21 27.43 -33.93
N VAL A 250 -18.12 27.82 -34.83
CA VAL A 250 -19.49 27.32 -34.85
C VAL A 250 -19.79 26.67 -36.19
N PHE A 251 -20.26 25.42 -36.12
CA PHE A 251 -20.60 24.59 -37.25
C PHE A 251 -22.10 24.39 -37.31
N LEU A 252 -22.67 24.52 -38.51
CA LEU A 252 -24.08 24.20 -38.75
C LEU A 252 -24.28 22.68 -38.72
N GLY A 253 -25.20 22.22 -37.89
CA GLY A 253 -25.63 20.84 -37.81
C GLY A 253 -26.87 20.56 -38.67
N GLN A 254 -27.67 19.60 -38.22
CA GLN A 254 -28.90 19.18 -38.90
C GLN A 254 -30.08 20.15 -38.66
N ASN A 255 -31.06 20.07 -39.56
CA ASN A 255 -32.38 20.67 -39.38
C ASN A 255 -33.15 19.95 -38.25
N LEU A 256 -33.77 20.69 -37.35
CA LEU A 256 -34.45 20.17 -36.16
C LEU A 256 -35.97 20.19 -36.27
N SER A 257 -36.54 21.06 -37.10
CA SER A 257 -38.00 21.22 -37.22
C SER A 257 -38.42 21.72 -38.61
N GLY A 258 -39.70 21.49 -38.92
CA GLY A 258 -40.32 21.89 -40.18
C GLY A 258 -40.02 20.95 -41.35
N ASN A 259 -40.81 21.07 -42.42
CA ASN A 259 -40.64 20.26 -43.63
C ASN A 259 -39.43 20.77 -44.43
N PRO A 260 -38.48 19.94 -44.90
CA PRO A 260 -37.29 20.38 -45.65
C PRO A 260 -37.57 21.02 -47.03
N SER A 261 -38.72 21.69 -47.23
CA SER A 261 -38.99 22.58 -48.36
C SER A 261 -38.00 23.75 -48.32
N GLY A 262 -36.85 23.51 -48.92
CA GLY A 262 -35.68 24.40 -48.93
C GLY A 262 -34.52 23.78 -49.71
N ALA A 263 -34.80 22.76 -50.53
CA ALA A 263 -33.88 22.34 -51.58
C ALA A 263 -33.46 23.59 -52.35
N ASN A 264 -32.16 23.76 -52.58
CA ASN A 264 -31.53 24.94 -53.21
C ASN A 264 -31.27 26.18 -52.32
N LEU A 265 -31.46 26.09 -51.01
CA LEU A 265 -30.99 27.12 -50.07
C LEU A 265 -29.59 26.80 -49.52
N ILE A 266 -28.65 27.72 -49.72
CA ILE A 266 -27.29 27.68 -49.16
C ILE A 266 -27.33 28.23 -47.74
N LYS A 267 -26.72 27.51 -46.79
CA LYS A 267 -26.72 27.88 -45.37
C LYS A 267 -25.28 27.99 -44.88
N SER A 268 -24.94 29.11 -44.24
CA SER A 268 -23.62 29.32 -43.65
C SER A 268 -23.73 30.03 -42.30
N VAL A 269 -22.80 29.74 -41.38
CA VAL A 269 -22.68 30.43 -40.10
C VAL A 269 -21.77 31.63 -40.26
N MET A 270 -22.20 32.80 -39.80
CA MET A 270 -21.47 34.07 -39.93
C MET A 270 -21.62 34.93 -38.68
N ASN A 271 -20.73 35.91 -38.53
CA ASN A 271 -20.74 36.92 -37.46
C ASN A 271 -20.84 36.30 -36.05
N VAL A 272 -20.06 35.25 -35.81
CA VAL A 272 -20.01 34.58 -34.51
C VAL A 272 -19.35 35.49 -33.48
N THR A 273 -19.96 35.56 -32.30
CA THR A 273 -19.48 36.23 -31.09
C THR A 273 -19.59 35.25 -29.92
N ILE A 274 -19.09 35.62 -28.74
CA ILE A 274 -19.24 34.79 -27.52
C ILE A 274 -20.70 34.61 -27.07
N ASN A 275 -21.62 35.45 -27.55
CA ASN A 275 -23.03 35.47 -27.12
C ASN A 275 -24.00 35.02 -28.22
N GLY A 276 -23.54 34.70 -29.42
CA GLY A 276 -24.44 34.43 -30.54
C GLY A 276 -23.79 34.59 -31.90
N GLY A 277 -24.61 34.45 -32.94
CA GLY A 277 -24.24 34.72 -34.32
C GLY A 277 -25.45 34.57 -35.22
N VAL A 278 -25.20 34.47 -36.53
CA VAL A 278 -26.27 34.31 -37.51
C VAL A 278 -26.01 33.13 -38.43
N ILE A 279 -27.08 32.44 -38.79
CA ILE A 279 -27.13 31.54 -39.94
C ILE A 279 -27.63 32.37 -41.11
N ARG A 280 -26.78 32.56 -42.12
CA ARG A 280 -27.16 33.18 -43.39
C ARG A 280 -27.75 32.10 -44.29
N ILE A 281 -28.95 32.36 -44.80
CA ILE A 281 -29.70 31.44 -45.66
C ILE A 281 -29.94 32.14 -46.98
N CYS A 282 -29.31 31.68 -48.05
CA CYS A 282 -29.33 32.32 -49.36
C CYS A 282 -30.09 31.46 -50.37
N ASN A 283 -30.99 32.09 -51.12
CA ASN A 283 -31.63 31.52 -52.28
C ASN A 283 -30.87 31.94 -53.54
N THR A 284 -30.36 30.96 -54.29
CA THR A 284 -29.62 31.19 -55.54
C THR A 284 -30.45 30.85 -56.78
N THR A 285 -31.72 30.50 -56.60
CA THR A 285 -32.61 30.13 -57.70
C THR A 285 -33.34 31.34 -58.27
N GLY A 286 -33.89 31.18 -59.48
CA GLY A 286 -34.69 32.21 -60.17
C GLY A 286 -36.11 32.43 -59.62
N ALA A 287 -36.52 31.68 -58.58
CA ALA A 287 -37.84 31.79 -57.97
C ALA A 287 -37.72 31.92 -56.45
N GLY A 288 -38.71 32.53 -55.80
CA GLY A 288 -38.75 32.58 -54.33
C GLY A 288 -38.92 31.18 -53.73
N VAL A 289 -38.18 30.87 -52.67
CA VAL A 289 -38.26 29.59 -51.95
C VAL A 289 -38.87 29.85 -50.58
N THR A 290 -39.97 29.16 -50.27
CA THR A 290 -40.61 29.23 -48.96
C THR A 290 -39.86 28.35 -47.95
N PHE A 291 -39.52 28.94 -46.81
CA PHE A 291 -38.71 28.33 -45.76
C PHE A 291 -39.38 28.61 -44.40
N SER A 292 -40.13 27.66 -43.86
CA SER A 292 -41.05 27.95 -42.76
C SER A 292 -41.00 26.93 -41.64
N ASN A 293 -41.13 27.41 -40.39
CA ASN A 293 -41.06 26.62 -39.17
C ASN A 293 -39.77 25.80 -39.03
N GLN A 294 -38.63 26.38 -39.38
CA GLN A 294 -37.34 25.68 -39.42
C GLN A 294 -36.40 26.18 -38.33
N SER A 295 -35.66 25.27 -37.72
CA SER A 295 -34.54 25.58 -36.83
C SER A 295 -33.40 24.59 -37.04
N PHE A 296 -32.18 24.99 -36.70
CA PHE A 296 -30.99 24.18 -36.91
C PHE A 296 -30.27 23.91 -35.60
N SER A 297 -29.66 22.73 -35.50
CA SER A 297 -28.62 22.48 -34.51
C SER A 297 -27.31 23.11 -34.96
N LEU A 298 -26.49 23.52 -34.00
CA LEU A 298 -25.15 24.02 -34.21
C LEU A 298 -24.21 23.39 -33.18
N ILE A 299 -22.95 23.22 -33.55
CA ILE A 299 -21.88 22.80 -32.63
C ILE A 299 -20.90 23.95 -32.50
N ALA A 300 -20.74 24.48 -31.29
CA ALA A 300 -19.78 25.51 -30.95
C ALA A 300 -18.59 24.88 -30.21
N ILE A 301 -17.36 25.16 -30.67
CA ILE A 301 -16.10 24.63 -30.15
C ILE A 301 -15.17 25.81 -29.87
N GLY A 302 -14.72 25.98 -28.63
CA GLY A 302 -13.92 27.13 -28.24
C GLY A 302 -13.45 27.09 -26.79
N GLN A 303 -12.80 28.16 -26.34
CA GLN A 303 -12.39 28.38 -24.94
C GLN A 303 -13.29 29.43 -24.32
#